data_AF-A0A970XCZ6-F1
#
_entry.id   AF-A0A970XCZ6-F1
#
_cell.length_a   1.000
_cell.length_b   1.000
_cell.length_c   1.000
_cell.angle_alpha   90.00
_cell.angle_beta   90.00
_cell.angle_gamma   90.00
#
_symmetry.space_group_name_H-M   'P 1'
#
loop_
_entity.id
_entity.type
_entity.pdbx_description
1 polymer ?
#
loop_
_entity_poly.entity_id
_entity_poly.type
_entity_poly.pdbx_seq_one_letter_code
_entity_poly.pdbx_strand_id
1 'polypeptide(L)'
;MIDTKHQIRFNPENCVGCKLCYKACFVDVIRWDEEKKRPVFKYVEDCEHCFYCEAMCKKGCIEVVPNYESEKLLQTFDRYL
;
A
#
# COMPACT_ATOMS: atom_id res chain seq x y z
N MET A 1 -6.16 16.41 4.34
CA MET A 1 -6.21 15.69 3.06
C MET A 1 -4.77 15.50 2.65
N ILE A 2 -4.23 14.33 2.92
CA ILE A 2 -2.85 13.97 2.63
C ILE A 2 -2.81 13.73 1.11
N ASP A 3 -2.31 14.70 0.34
CA ASP A 3 -2.13 14.57 -1.11
C ASP A 3 -0.79 13.87 -1.37
N THR A 4 -0.72 12.61 -0.97
CA THR A 4 0.45 11.76 -1.19
C THR A 4 0.33 11.03 -2.51
N LYS A 5 1.47 10.90 -3.19
CA LYS A 5 1.58 10.26 -4.51
C LYS A 5 2.24 8.89 -4.41
N HIS A 6 1.96 8.18 -3.32
CA HIS A 6 2.42 6.81 -3.15
C HIS A 6 1.90 5.92 -4.26
N GLN A 7 2.64 4.88 -4.58
CA GLN A 7 2.24 3.89 -5.57
C GLN A 7 2.33 2.50 -4.97
N ILE A 8 1.39 1.65 -5.35
CA ILE A 8 1.49 0.21 -5.12
C ILE A 8 1.51 -0.46 -6.48
N ARG A 9 2.66 -1.02 -6.86
CA ARG A 9 2.80 -1.77 -8.10
C ARG A 9 2.35 -3.19 -7.85
N PHE A 10 1.47 -3.68 -8.71
CA PHE A 10 0.89 -5.01 -8.58
C PHE A 10 1.10 -5.82 -9.85
N ASN A 11 1.72 -6.99 -9.74
CA ASN A 11 1.83 -7.97 -10.80
C ASN A 11 0.68 -9.01 -10.68
N PRO A 12 -0.35 -8.91 -11.54
CA PRO A 12 -1.49 -9.81 -11.49
C PRO A 12 -1.20 -11.24 -11.98
N GLU A 13 -0.16 -11.45 -12.79
CA GLU A 13 0.11 -12.74 -13.46
C GLU A 13 0.53 -13.82 -12.45
N ASN A 14 1.28 -13.43 -11.42
CA ASN A 14 1.76 -14.32 -10.37
C ASN A 14 0.82 -14.40 -9.15
N CYS A 15 -0.26 -13.61 -9.14
CA CYS A 15 -1.16 -13.52 -7.99
C CYS A 15 -2.10 -14.72 -7.93
N VAL A 16 -2.08 -15.44 -6.81
CA VAL A 16 -2.88 -16.65 -6.57
C VAL A 16 -4.18 -16.40 -5.79
N GLY A 17 -4.53 -15.14 -5.51
CA GLY A 17 -5.79 -14.80 -4.85
C GLY A 17 -5.89 -15.19 -3.37
N CYS A 18 -4.77 -15.32 -2.64
CA CYS A 18 -4.74 -15.83 -1.26
C CYS A 18 -5.30 -14.89 -0.18
N LYS A 19 -5.68 -13.66 -0.53
CA LYS A 19 -6.21 -12.61 0.38
C LYS A 19 -5.27 -12.18 1.53
N LEU A 20 -4.00 -12.60 1.56
CA LEU A 20 -3.06 -12.23 2.63
C LEU A 20 -2.75 -10.74 2.64
N CYS A 21 -2.49 -10.12 1.48
CA CYS A 21 -2.24 -8.69 1.39
C CYS A 21 -3.45 -7.85 1.85
N TYR A 22 -4.66 -8.26 1.46
CA TYR A 22 -5.92 -7.62 1.88
C TYR A 22 -6.07 -7.63 3.41
N LYS A 23 -5.84 -8.78 4.05
CA LYS A 23 -5.90 -8.91 5.53
C LYS A 23 -4.77 -8.17 6.26
N ALA A 24 -3.63 -7.95 5.60
CA ALA A 24 -2.47 -7.31 6.19
C ALA A 24 -2.61 -5.78 6.30
N CYS A 25 -3.45 -5.16 5.47
CA CYS A 25 -3.58 -3.70 5.44
C CYS A 25 -4.49 -3.21 6.57
N PHE A 26 -3.90 -2.79 7.69
CA PHE A 26 -4.66 -2.29 8.85
C PHE A 26 -5.28 -0.90 8.65
N VAL A 27 -4.84 -0.16 7.63
CA VAL A 27 -5.40 1.14 7.21
C VAL A 27 -6.41 1.03 6.05
N ASP A 28 -6.78 -0.20 5.64
CA ASP A 28 -7.88 -0.44 4.70
C ASP A 28 -7.72 0.14 3.27
N VAL A 29 -6.47 0.34 2.81
CA VAL A 29 -6.11 0.78 1.43
C VAL A 29 -6.56 -0.23 0.36
N ILE A 30 -6.63 -1.51 0.73
CA ILE A 30 -6.84 -2.64 -0.20
C ILE A 30 -8.28 -3.12 -0.08
N ARG A 31 -9.02 -3.11 -1.19
CA ARG A 31 -10.30 -3.80 -1.36
C ARG A 31 -10.11 -5.12 -2.10
N TRP A 32 -11.16 -5.91 -2.17
CA TRP A 32 -11.12 -7.20 -2.84
C TRP A 32 -12.14 -7.28 -3.98
N ASP A 33 -11.66 -7.68 -5.16
CA ASP A 33 -12.49 -8.06 -6.31
C ASP A 33 -12.73 -9.57 -6.24
N GLU A 34 -13.95 -9.98 -5.89
CA GLU A 34 -14.32 -11.40 -5.78
C GLU A 34 -14.41 -12.10 -7.14
N GLU A 35 -14.74 -11.37 -8.22
CA GLU A 35 -14.86 -11.94 -9.56
C GLU A 35 -13.47 -12.28 -10.12
N LYS A 36 -12.53 -11.33 -10.01
CA LYS A 36 -11.15 -11.50 -10.48
C LYS A 36 -10.25 -12.19 -9.47
N LYS A 37 -10.72 -12.40 -8.24
CA LYS A 37 -9.97 -12.95 -7.09
C LYS A 37 -8.65 -12.21 -6.85
N ARG A 38 -8.69 -10.88 -6.88
CA ARG A 38 -7.50 -10.02 -6.81
C ARG A 38 -7.70 -8.80 -5.89
N PRO A 39 -6.62 -8.27 -5.30
CA PRO A 39 -6.70 -7.01 -4.56
C PRO A 39 -6.95 -5.83 -5.50
N VAL A 40 -7.68 -4.83 -5.00
CA VAL A 40 -7.90 -3.53 -5.63
C VAL A 40 -7.38 -2.46 -4.68
N PHE A 41 -6.35 -1.73 -5.07
CA PHE A 41 -5.73 -0.68 -4.26
C PHE A 41 -6.50 0.62 -4.45
N LYS A 42 -7.50 0.87 -3.58
CA LYS A 42 -8.51 1.92 -3.80
C LYS A 42 -8.16 3.25 -3.13
N TYR A 43 -7.45 3.22 -2.02
CA TYR A 43 -7.13 4.40 -1.20
C TYR A 43 -5.61 4.49 -0.99
N VAL A 44 -4.84 4.53 -2.08
CA VAL A 44 -3.36 4.47 -2.02
C VAL A 44 -2.77 5.70 -1.32
N GLU A 45 -3.48 6.82 -1.37
CA GLU A 45 -3.19 8.05 -0.62
C GLU A 45 -3.14 7.84 0.90
N ASP A 46 -3.88 6.87 1.43
CA ASP A 46 -3.90 6.52 2.86
C ASP A 46 -2.84 5.46 3.22
N CYS A 47 -1.94 5.12 2.28
CA CYS A 47 -0.92 4.11 2.50
C CYS A 47 0.23 4.64 3.38
N GLU A 48 0.28 4.16 4.63
CA GLU A 48 1.34 4.46 5.61
C GLU A 48 2.68 3.75 5.34
N HIS A 49 2.90 3.23 4.11
CA HIS A 49 4.15 2.60 3.67
C HIS A 49 4.80 1.66 4.71
N CYS A 50 3.97 0.82 5.34
CA CYS A 50 4.41 -0.16 6.34
C CYS A 50 4.98 -1.45 5.73
N PHE A 51 4.91 -1.59 4.40
CA PHE A 51 5.39 -2.74 3.62
C PHE A 51 4.76 -4.10 3.96
N TYR A 52 3.74 -4.15 4.81
CA TYR A 52 3.22 -5.41 5.32
C TYR A 52 2.48 -6.24 4.26
N CYS A 53 1.77 -5.57 3.33
CA CYS A 53 1.10 -6.23 2.22
C CYS A 53 2.09 -6.87 1.23
N GLU A 54 3.25 -6.26 1.04
CA GLU A 54 4.37 -6.76 0.24
C GLU A 54 5.05 -7.94 0.94
N ALA A 55 5.43 -7.78 2.20
CA ALA A 55 6.09 -8.84 2.99
C ALA A 55 5.23 -10.12 3.09
N MET A 56 3.91 -9.99 3.19
CA MET A 56 2.99 -11.12 3.24
C MET A 56 2.75 -11.80 1.88
N CYS A 57 3.14 -11.14 0.77
CA CYS A 57 2.97 -11.70 -0.55
C CYS A 57 4.03 -12.76 -0.85
N LYS A 58 3.71 -14.03 -0.57
CA LYS A 58 4.57 -15.20 -0.87
C LYS A 58 5.00 -15.35 -2.33
N LYS A 59 4.36 -14.63 -3.26
CA LYS A 59 4.64 -14.64 -4.70
C LYS A 59 5.33 -13.37 -5.20
N GLY A 60 5.60 -12.40 -4.31
CA GLY A 60 6.26 -11.14 -4.69
C GLY A 60 5.45 -10.32 -5.69
N CYS A 61 4.11 -10.35 -5.62
CA CYS A 61 3.23 -9.66 -6.56
C CYS A 61 3.07 -8.17 -6.27
N ILE A 62 3.53 -7.68 -5.13
CA ILE A 62 3.24 -6.32 -4.64
C ILE A 62 4.57 -5.65 -4.31
N GLU A 63 4.75 -4.42 -4.78
CA GLU A 63 5.84 -3.52 -4.41
C GLU A 63 5.22 -2.20 -3.95
N VAL A 64 5.50 -1.79 -2.71
CA VAL A 64 5.10 -0.50 -2.16
C VAL A 64 6.18 0.53 -2.50
N VAL A 65 5.80 1.60 -3.19
CA VAL A 65 6.70 2.67 -3.64
C VAL A 65 6.26 3.98 -3.00
N PRO A 66 6.85 4.36 -1.85
CA PRO A 66 6.57 5.64 -1.21
C PRO A 66 6.99 6.82 -2.08
N ASN A 67 6.37 7.97 -1.84
CA ASN A 67 6.73 9.22 -2.50
C ASN A 67 6.95 10.29 -1.43
N TYR A 68 8.18 10.32 -0.91
CA TYR A 68 8.56 11.22 0.17
C TYR A 68 8.55 12.70 -0.25
N GLU A 69 8.70 13.01 -1.54
CA GLU A 69 8.61 14.39 -2.04
C GLU A 69 7.19 14.95 -1.93
N SER A 70 6.18 14.09 -2.10
CA SER A 70 4.76 14.46 -1.94
C SER A 70 4.33 14.56 -0.48
N GLU A 71 5.06 13.91 0.43
CA GLU A 71 4.86 14.05 1.86
C GLU A 71 5.41 15.39 2.33
N LYS A 72 4.57 16.42 2.38
CA LYS A 72 4.88 17.61 3.17
C LYS A 72 4.92 17.22 4.64
N LEU A 73 6.10 16.85 5.14
CA LEU A 73 6.37 16.68 6.55
C LEU A 73 6.12 18.03 7.26
N LEU A 74 4.92 18.20 7.81
CA LEU A 74 4.62 19.32 8.71
C LEU A 74 5.33 19.18 10.06
N GLN A 75 5.99 18.04 10.29
CA GLN A 75 6.88 17.84 11.42
C GLN A 75 8.31 18.19 11.00
N THR A 76 8.67 19.47 11.12
CA THR A 76 10.07 19.84 11.11
C THR A 76 10.71 19.41 12.43
N PHE A 77 11.93 18.85 12.37
CA PHE A 77 12.67 18.46 13.57
C PHE A 77 12.99 19.65 14.48
N ASP A 78 12.90 20.88 13.97
CA ASP A 78 12.98 22.13 14.72
C ASP A 78 11.96 22.21 15.88
N ARG A 79 10.86 21.45 15.80
CA ARG A 79 9.87 21.37 16.88
C ARG A 79 10.33 20.54 18.09
N TYR A 80 11.40 19.78 17.94
CA TYR A 80 12.00 18.94 18.99
C TYR A 80 13.35 19.50 19.49
N LEU A 81 13.79 20.65 18.97
CA LEU A 81 14.94 21.43 19.44
C LEU A 81 14.45 22.65 20.23
#